data_AF-A0A3D3IYW0-F1
#
_entry.id   AF-A0A3D3IYW0-F1
#
_cell.length_a   1.000
_cell.length_b   1.000
_cell.length_c   1.000
_cell.angle_alpha   90.00
_cell.angle_beta   90.00
_cell.angle_gamma   90.00
#
_symmetry.space_group_name_H-M   'P 1'
#
loop_
_entity.id
_entity.type
_entity.pdbx_description
1 polymer ?
#
loop_
_entity_poly.entity_id
_entity_poly.type
_entity_poly.pdbx_seq_one_letter_code
_entity_poly.pdbx_strand_id
1 'polypeptide(L)'
;MKKKLLTAGMVIMLGIAAAGCGGSGKDVDVNGLSEALHSQITYKDELAPIDLDTAKMFYSFSDADISEAVFYESSGATAEEIAVIKCGSKEGADKIEAALNTRVEEQKEAYTDYVPAELEKLNAAVVVKSGNTAVLSVSDDPDKAREIIGTFTK
;
A
#
# COMPACT_ATOMS: atom_id res chain seq x y z
N MET A 1 31.78 -12.15 -46.96
CA MET A 1 31.64 -10.95 -46.09
C MET A 1 30.14 -10.74 -45.93
N LYS A 2 29.47 -10.78 -44.77
CA LYS A 2 29.84 -10.58 -43.37
C LYS A 2 29.03 -11.55 -42.49
N LYS A 3 29.66 -11.96 -41.39
CA LYS A 3 29.10 -12.72 -40.24
C LYS A 3 27.89 -11.95 -39.66
N LYS A 4 26.90 -12.59 -39.01
CA LYS A 4 26.91 -12.82 -37.56
C LYS A 4 25.59 -13.50 -37.07
N LEU A 5 25.77 -14.52 -36.22
CA LEU A 5 25.09 -14.79 -34.92
C LEU A 5 23.56 -15.04 -34.96
N LEU A 6 23.02 -16.27 -34.88
CA LEU A 6 22.93 -17.20 -33.72
C LEU A 6 22.56 -16.51 -32.39
N THR A 7 21.30 -16.62 -31.98
CA THR A 7 20.91 -16.65 -30.56
C THR A 7 19.79 -17.67 -30.36
N ALA A 8 20.01 -18.52 -29.36
CA ALA A 8 19.29 -19.74 -29.05
C ALA A 8 17.93 -19.49 -28.41
N GLY A 9 16.96 -20.35 -28.74
CA GLY A 9 15.74 -20.51 -27.96
C GLY A 9 16.06 -21.16 -26.61
N MET A 10 15.56 -20.55 -25.54
CA MET A 10 15.66 -21.06 -24.18
C MET A 10 14.27 -21.41 -23.70
N VAL A 11 13.93 -22.70 -23.78
CA VAL A 11 12.91 -23.30 -22.93
C VAL A 11 13.68 -24.14 -21.91
N ILE A 12 13.52 -23.85 -20.62
CA ILE A 12 13.51 -24.83 -19.54
C ILE A 12 12.70 -24.23 -18.39
N MET A 13 11.61 -24.93 -18.11
CA MET A 13 10.74 -24.90 -16.95
C MET A 13 11.47 -25.59 -15.78
N LEU A 14 11.46 -25.04 -14.56
CA LEU A 14 11.66 -25.69 -13.23
C LEU A 14 11.95 -24.55 -12.20
N GLY A 15 11.36 -24.46 -11.00
CA GLY A 15 10.37 -25.30 -10.34
C GLY A 15 10.02 -24.79 -8.93
N ILE A 16 8.90 -25.30 -8.44
CA ILE A 16 8.62 -25.74 -7.05
C ILE A 16 8.64 -24.68 -5.93
N ALA A 17 7.41 -24.26 -5.60
CA ALA A 17 6.79 -24.27 -4.27
C ALA A 17 7.64 -23.87 -3.05
N ALA A 18 7.43 -22.63 -2.60
CA ALA A 18 7.45 -22.34 -1.18
C ALA A 18 6.07 -22.69 -0.61
N ALA A 19 5.99 -23.86 0.05
CA ALA A 19 4.92 -24.15 1.00
C ALA A 19 5.08 -23.20 2.20
N GLY A 20 4.49 -22.02 2.10
CA GLY A 20 4.32 -21.08 3.19
C GLY A 20 3.22 -21.56 4.13
N CYS A 21 3.60 -21.77 5.38
CA CYS A 21 2.77 -22.26 6.47
C CYS A 21 1.51 -21.39 6.68
N GLY A 22 0.35 -22.02 6.73
CA GLY A 22 -0.74 -21.63 7.63
C GLY A 22 -1.44 -20.28 7.39
N GLY A 23 -2.17 -20.15 6.29
CA GLY A 23 -3.17 -19.09 6.15
C GLY A 23 -4.00 -19.25 4.90
N SER A 24 -5.23 -19.73 5.03
CA SER A 24 -6.19 -19.87 3.93
C SER A 24 -6.78 -18.53 3.47
N GLY A 25 -5.94 -17.52 3.26
CA GLY A 25 -6.27 -16.24 2.64
C GLY A 25 -5.46 -16.06 1.37
N LYS A 26 -6.00 -15.38 0.36
CA LYS A 26 -5.22 -15.00 -0.82
C LYS A 26 -4.03 -14.15 -0.37
N ASP A 27 -2.86 -14.47 -0.90
CA ASP A 27 -1.68 -13.64 -0.72
C ASP A 27 -1.87 -12.34 -1.52
N VAL A 28 -1.86 -11.21 -0.83
CA VAL A 28 -2.08 -9.89 -1.46
C VAL A 28 -0.81 -9.51 -2.22
N ASP A 29 -0.93 -9.19 -3.51
CA ASP A 29 0.16 -8.61 -4.29
C ASP A 29 0.36 -7.14 -3.88
N VAL A 30 1.34 -6.88 -3.02
CA VAL A 30 1.60 -5.56 -2.44
C VAL A 30 1.98 -4.55 -3.53
N ASN A 31 2.88 -4.94 -4.43
CA ASN A 31 3.33 -4.08 -5.52
C ASN A 31 2.20 -3.81 -6.52
N GLY A 32 1.49 -4.85 -6.93
CA GLY A 32 0.35 -4.71 -7.87
C GLY A 32 -0.79 -3.86 -7.31
N LEU A 33 -1.12 -4.03 -6.03
CA LEU A 33 -2.15 -3.22 -5.37
C LEU A 33 -1.73 -1.75 -5.26
N SER A 34 -0.49 -1.50 -4.85
CA SER A 34 0.03 -0.13 -4.70
C SER A 34 0.08 0.61 -6.03
N GLU A 35 0.57 -0.05 -7.08
CA GLU A 35 0.59 0.49 -8.44
C GLU A 35 -0.82 0.76 -8.96
N ALA A 36 -1.78 -0.14 -8.69
CA ALA A 36 -3.17 0.07 -9.09
C ALA A 36 -3.79 1.29 -8.38
N LEU A 37 -3.55 1.45 -7.08
CA LEU A 37 -3.99 2.62 -6.32
C LEU A 37 -3.35 3.91 -6.83
N HIS A 38 -2.05 3.88 -7.15
CA HIS A 38 -1.29 5.05 -7.60
C HIS A 38 -1.68 5.48 -9.02
N SER A 39 -1.87 4.53 -9.94
CA SER A 39 -2.08 4.81 -11.36
C SER A 39 -3.55 4.96 -11.78
N GLN A 40 -4.51 4.39 -11.04
CA GLN A 40 -5.94 4.39 -11.42
C GLN A 40 -6.79 5.40 -10.66
N ILE A 41 -6.25 6.01 -9.60
CA ILE A 41 -6.90 7.11 -8.86
C ILE A 41 -6.22 8.42 -9.27
N THR A 42 -7.01 9.45 -9.51
CA THR A 42 -6.48 10.79 -9.77
C THR A 42 -6.29 11.50 -8.43
N TYR A 43 -5.06 11.94 -8.16
CA TYR A 43 -4.69 12.71 -6.98
C TYR A 43 -4.55 14.19 -7.35
N LYS A 44 -4.77 15.08 -6.37
CA LYS A 44 -4.55 16.53 -6.54
C LYS A 44 -3.07 16.88 -6.49
N ASP A 45 -2.30 16.13 -5.71
CA ASP A 45 -0.84 16.25 -5.63
C ASP A 45 -0.12 15.08 -6.32
N GLU A 46 1.16 15.28 -6.65
CA GLU A 46 2.02 14.19 -7.08
C GLU A 46 2.38 13.34 -5.86
N LEU A 47 2.01 12.05 -5.90
CA LEU A 47 2.42 11.12 -4.86
C LEU A 47 3.77 10.48 -5.21
N ALA A 48 4.75 10.70 -4.34
CA ALA A 48 6.11 10.20 -4.50
C ALA A 48 6.36 8.99 -3.59
N PRO A 49 7.13 7.99 -4.04
CA PRO A 49 7.47 6.85 -3.21
C PRO A 49 8.41 7.27 -2.07
N ILE A 50 8.17 6.71 -0.88
CA ILE A 50 9.08 6.86 0.27
C ILE A 50 9.55 5.49 0.77
N ASP A 51 10.73 5.46 1.38
CA ASP A 51 11.25 4.23 2.00
C ASP A 51 10.62 3.97 3.38
N LEU A 52 10.78 2.73 3.87
CA LEU A 52 10.22 2.30 5.14
C LEU A 52 10.76 3.11 6.34
N ASP A 53 12.00 3.57 6.29
CA ASP A 53 12.59 4.33 7.40
C ASP A 53 12.02 5.75 7.46
N THR A 54 11.74 6.36 6.32
CA THR A 54 10.99 7.61 6.19
C THR A 54 9.55 7.41 6.64
N ALA A 55 8.89 6.33 6.24
CA ALA A 55 7.52 6.03 6.66
C ALA A 55 7.42 5.88 8.20
N LYS A 56 8.39 5.22 8.86
CA LYS A 56 8.41 5.12 10.34
C LYS A 56 8.42 6.46 11.08
N MET A 57 8.75 7.57 10.40
CA MET A 57 8.69 8.91 11.00
C MET A 57 7.26 9.45 11.10
N PHE A 58 6.34 8.98 10.24
CA PHE A 58 4.95 9.44 10.17
C PHE A 58 3.98 8.43 10.78
N TYR A 59 4.28 7.15 10.63
CA TYR A 59 3.42 6.08 11.10
C TYR A 59 3.98 5.51 12.40
N SER A 60 3.10 5.35 13.38
CA SER A 60 3.40 4.61 14.61
C SER A 60 3.40 3.10 14.37
N PHE A 61 4.27 2.63 13.45
CA PHE A 61 4.54 1.22 13.27
C PHE A 61 5.16 0.70 14.57
N SER A 62 4.35 0.13 15.46
CA SER A 62 4.86 -0.71 16.56
C SER A 62 5.79 -1.81 16.01
N ASP A 63 6.47 -2.60 16.86
CA ASP A 63 7.36 -3.73 16.51
C ASP A 63 6.69 -4.85 15.65
N ALA A 64 6.10 -4.47 14.52
CA ALA A 64 5.41 -5.30 13.58
C ALA A 64 6.46 -5.90 12.65
N ASP A 65 6.36 -7.20 12.45
CA ASP A 65 7.20 -7.95 11.53
C ASP A 65 6.76 -7.64 10.09
N ILE A 66 7.21 -6.49 9.55
CA ILE A 66 6.92 -6.06 8.18
C ILE A 66 7.79 -6.87 7.22
N SER A 67 7.16 -7.64 6.33
CA SER A 67 7.85 -8.46 5.34
C SER A 67 7.95 -7.77 3.97
N GLU A 68 6.97 -6.92 3.63
CA GLU A 68 6.93 -6.19 2.37
C GLU A 68 6.05 -4.94 2.56
N ALA A 69 6.48 -3.78 2.05
CA ALA A 69 5.68 -2.56 2.13
C ALA A 69 5.99 -1.62 0.97
N VAL A 70 4.97 -0.89 0.52
CA VAL A 70 5.09 0.20 -0.45
C VAL A 70 4.30 1.39 0.06
N PHE A 71 4.90 2.57 -0.07
CA PHE A 71 4.36 3.84 0.41
C PHE A 71 4.45 4.89 -0.68
N TYR A 72 3.40 5.69 -0.81
CA TYR A 72 3.41 6.92 -1.59
C TYR A 72 2.83 8.05 -0.75
N GLU A 73 3.53 9.18 -0.70
CA GLU A 73 3.13 10.37 0.07
C GLU A 73 3.03 11.58 -0.85
N SER A 74 2.15 12.52 -0.52
CA SER A 74 2.07 13.82 -1.18
C SER A 74 3.30 14.69 -0.83
N SER A 75 3.37 15.88 -1.41
CA SER A 75 4.36 16.90 -1.03
C SER A 75 4.14 17.49 0.38
N GLY A 76 3.05 17.10 1.06
CA GLY A 76 2.55 17.74 2.28
C GLY A 76 1.57 18.88 2.03
N ALA A 77 1.24 19.20 0.78
CA ALA A 77 0.21 20.18 0.43
C ALA A 77 -1.21 19.60 0.53
N THR A 78 -1.36 18.29 0.38
CA THR A 78 -2.61 17.54 0.53
C THR A 78 -2.42 16.38 1.51
N ALA A 79 -3.51 15.83 2.03
CA ALA A 79 -3.48 14.65 2.90
C ALA A 79 -3.44 13.32 2.13
N GLU A 80 -3.19 13.37 0.82
CA GLU A 80 -3.25 12.19 -0.06
C GLU A 80 -2.05 11.27 0.17
N GLU A 81 -2.32 10.00 0.43
CA GLU A 81 -1.29 8.99 0.72
C GLU A 81 -1.78 7.58 0.35
N ILE A 82 -0.82 6.69 0.09
CA ILE A 82 -1.02 5.25 -0.10
C ILE A 82 -0.03 4.52 0.80
N ALA A 83 -0.51 3.56 1.60
CA ALA A 83 0.34 2.61 2.30
C ALA A 83 -0.20 1.19 2.12
N VAL A 84 0.61 0.27 1.61
CA VAL A 84 0.27 -1.15 1.51
C VAL A 84 1.35 -1.94 2.21
N ILE A 85 1.00 -2.62 3.29
CA ILE A 85 1.97 -3.21 4.22
C ILE A 85 1.57 -4.65 4.51
N LYS A 86 2.45 -5.58 4.16
CA LYS A 86 2.34 -7.01 4.49
C LYS A 86 3.25 -7.34 5.67
N CYS A 87 2.70 -8.09 6.62
CA CYS A 87 3.41 -8.58 7.80
C CYS A 87 3.63 -10.09 7.76
N GLY A 88 4.56 -10.59 8.57
CA GLY A 88 4.78 -12.02 8.79
C GLY A 88 3.58 -12.74 9.43
N SER A 89 2.64 -12.00 10.03
CA SER A 89 1.46 -12.57 10.68
C SER A 89 0.22 -11.69 10.56
N LYS A 90 -0.96 -12.28 10.84
CA LYS A 90 -2.24 -11.56 10.90
C LYS A 90 -2.26 -10.57 12.05
N GLU A 91 -1.68 -10.94 13.20
CA GLU A 91 -1.57 -10.10 14.38
C GLU A 91 -0.64 -8.89 14.11
N GLY A 92 0.40 -9.07 13.29
CA GLY A 92 1.22 -7.97 12.80
C GLY A 92 0.39 -6.99 11.98
N ALA A 93 -0.43 -7.51 11.06
CA ALA A 93 -1.32 -6.68 10.25
C ALA A 93 -2.41 -5.97 11.07
N ASP A 94 -2.91 -6.57 12.15
CA ASP A 94 -3.86 -5.90 13.07
C ASP A 94 -3.21 -4.68 13.75
N LYS A 95 -1.93 -4.80 14.14
CA LYS A 95 -1.17 -3.66 14.69
C LYS A 95 -0.94 -2.57 13.65
N ILE A 96 -0.64 -2.96 12.41
CA ILE A 96 -0.48 -1.99 11.31
C ILE A 96 -1.80 -1.30 11.01
N GLU A 97 -2.92 -2.02 10.91
CA GLU A 97 -4.24 -1.43 10.70
C GLU A 97 -4.56 -0.38 11.78
N ALA A 98 -4.26 -0.68 13.05
CA ALA A 98 -4.41 0.29 14.14
C ALA A 98 -3.51 1.53 13.93
N ALA A 99 -2.24 1.33 13.53
CA ALA A 99 -1.32 2.44 13.26
C ALA A 99 -1.77 3.31 12.07
N LEU A 100 -2.33 2.71 11.01
CA LEU A 100 -2.90 3.43 9.86
C LEU A 100 -4.10 4.28 10.28
N ASN A 101 -4.99 3.75 11.12
CA ASN A 101 -6.10 4.54 11.67
C ASN A 101 -5.60 5.69 12.56
N THR A 102 -4.59 5.47 13.40
CA THR A 102 -3.96 6.55 14.19
C THR A 102 -3.40 7.64 13.29
N ARG A 103 -2.68 7.28 12.22
CA ARG A 103 -2.15 8.23 11.23
C ARG A 103 -3.26 9.10 10.63
N VAL A 104 -4.39 8.50 10.26
CA VAL A 104 -5.55 9.24 9.73
C VAL A 104 -6.08 10.26 10.75
N GLU A 105 -6.20 9.88 12.03
CA GLU A 105 -6.66 10.80 13.08
C GLU A 105 -5.64 11.93 13.35
N GLU A 106 -4.34 11.62 13.40
CA GLU A 106 -3.28 12.63 13.54
C GLU A 106 -3.29 13.62 12.37
N GLN A 107 -3.53 13.14 11.15
CA GLN A 107 -3.71 14.03 10.00
C GLN A 107 -4.96 14.90 10.12
N LYS A 108 -6.09 14.36 10.61
CA LYS A 108 -7.29 15.18 10.83
C LYS A 108 -7.00 16.31 11.81
N GLU A 109 -6.31 16.04 12.90
CA GLU A 109 -5.88 17.07 13.85
C GLU A 109 -4.99 18.12 13.16
N ALA A 110 -3.99 17.68 12.38
CA ALA A 110 -3.08 18.58 11.66
C ALA A 110 -3.79 19.47 10.62
N TYR A 111 -4.84 18.97 9.97
CA TYR A 111 -5.58 19.72 8.94
C TYR A 111 -6.83 20.46 9.46
N THR A 112 -7.21 20.28 10.73
CA THR A 112 -8.48 20.79 11.31
C THR A 112 -8.66 22.30 11.11
N ASP A 113 -7.61 23.08 11.32
CA ASP A 113 -7.65 24.54 11.23
C ASP A 113 -7.27 25.08 9.83
N TYR A 114 -6.84 24.22 8.91
CA TYR A 114 -6.15 24.63 7.69
C TYR A 114 -6.98 24.44 6.42
N VAL A 115 -7.44 23.21 6.14
CA VAL A 115 -8.04 22.89 4.82
C VAL A 115 -9.24 21.96 4.97
N PRO A 116 -10.48 22.50 4.97
CA PRO A 116 -11.70 21.69 5.10
C PRO A 116 -11.82 20.55 4.08
N ALA A 117 -11.34 20.77 2.84
CA ALA A 117 -11.37 19.75 1.80
C ALA A 117 -10.47 18.53 2.12
N GLU A 118 -9.35 18.72 2.82
CA GLU A 118 -8.50 17.59 3.22
C GLU A 118 -9.12 16.81 4.38
N LEU A 119 -9.88 17.47 5.27
CA LEU A 119 -10.67 16.79 6.30
C LEU A 119 -11.77 15.92 5.70
N GLU A 120 -12.42 16.36 4.61
CA GLU A 120 -13.40 15.52 3.89
C GLU A 120 -12.75 14.24 3.36
N LYS A 121 -11.56 14.33 2.74
CA LYS A 121 -10.81 13.15 2.28
C LYS A 121 -10.44 12.23 3.44
N LEU A 122 -9.89 12.78 4.53
CA LEU A 122 -9.46 12.02 5.70
C LEU A 122 -10.62 11.33 6.43
N ASN A 123 -11.79 11.97 6.47
CA ASN A 123 -13.01 11.33 6.99
C ASN A 123 -13.50 10.18 6.12
N ALA A 124 -13.16 10.20 4.83
CA ALA A 124 -13.48 9.15 3.88
C ALA A 124 -12.33 8.16 3.62
N ALA A 125 -11.20 8.31 4.33
CA ALA A 125 -10.02 7.48 4.19
C ALA A 125 -10.36 5.99 4.23
N VAL A 126 -9.72 5.22 3.34
CA VAL A 126 -9.98 3.79 3.19
C VAL A 126 -8.86 3.02 3.88
N VAL A 127 -9.16 2.51 5.07
CA VAL A 127 -8.29 1.56 5.79
C VAL A 127 -8.91 0.17 5.69
N VAL A 128 -8.14 -0.80 5.18
CA VAL A 128 -8.60 -2.19 5.01
C VAL A 128 -7.50 -3.16 5.39
N LYS A 129 -7.83 -4.14 6.23
CA LYS A 129 -7.00 -5.32 6.47
C LYS A 129 -7.57 -6.58 5.78
N SER A 130 -6.70 -7.30 5.08
CA SER A 130 -6.97 -8.64 4.55
C SER A 130 -5.82 -9.59 4.85
N GLY A 131 -6.11 -10.68 5.57
CA GLY A 131 -5.09 -11.64 5.98
C GLY A 131 -4.02 -11.00 6.84
N ASN A 132 -2.77 -11.04 6.37
CA ASN A 132 -1.59 -10.43 6.98
C ASN A 132 -1.18 -9.12 6.28
N THR A 133 -2.08 -8.48 5.54
CA THR A 133 -1.82 -7.21 4.84
C THR A 133 -2.81 -6.15 5.30
N ALA A 134 -2.32 -4.93 5.52
CA ALA A 134 -3.11 -3.76 5.85
C ALA A 134 -2.83 -2.65 4.82
N VAL A 135 -3.87 -1.90 4.48
CA VAL A 135 -3.86 -0.92 3.38
C VAL A 135 -4.48 0.38 3.87
N LEU A 136 -3.89 1.50 3.49
CA LEU A 136 -4.45 2.85 3.58
C LEU A 136 -4.44 3.50 2.20
N SER A 137 -5.54 4.15 1.84
CA SER A 137 -5.63 5.08 0.72
C SER A 137 -6.43 6.30 1.14
N VAL A 138 -5.82 7.48 1.01
CA VAL A 138 -6.48 8.78 1.17
C VAL A 138 -6.49 9.48 -0.19
N SER A 139 -7.68 9.76 -0.71
CA SER A 139 -7.87 10.40 -2.02
C SER A 139 -9.23 11.09 -2.08
N ASP A 140 -9.49 11.81 -3.18
CA ASP A 140 -10.82 12.32 -3.52
C ASP A 140 -11.78 11.22 -4.04
N ASP A 141 -11.31 9.98 -4.26
CA ASP A 141 -12.14 8.87 -4.79
C ASP A 141 -12.06 7.61 -3.89
N PRO A 142 -12.64 7.66 -2.68
CA PRO A 142 -12.60 6.54 -1.74
C PRO A 142 -13.37 5.32 -2.24
N ASP A 143 -14.36 5.49 -3.13
CA ASP A 143 -15.10 4.37 -3.70
C ASP A 143 -14.25 3.60 -4.72
N LYS A 144 -13.50 4.31 -5.56
CA LYS A 144 -12.52 3.66 -6.46
C LYS A 144 -11.41 2.97 -5.67
N ALA A 145 -10.94 3.58 -4.58
CA ALA A 145 -9.97 2.93 -3.70
C ALA A 145 -10.52 1.61 -3.12
N ARG A 146 -11.76 1.58 -2.61
CA ARG A 146 -12.42 0.35 -2.13
C ARG A 146 -12.58 -0.69 -3.24
N GLU A 147 -12.93 -0.27 -4.46
CA GLU A 147 -13.05 -1.17 -5.61
C GLU A 147 -11.71 -1.87 -5.89
N ILE A 148 -10.64 -1.09 -6.04
CA ILE A 148 -9.29 -1.58 -6.31
C ILE A 148 -8.82 -2.50 -5.18
N ILE A 149 -8.89 -2.05 -3.92
CA ILE A 149 -8.50 -2.89 -2.78
C ILE A 149 -9.29 -4.20 -2.78
N GLY A 150 -10.58 -4.14 -3.08
CA GLY A 150 -11.45 -5.31 -3.21
C GLY A 150 -10.99 -6.31 -4.28
N THR A 151 -10.37 -5.88 -5.39
CA THR A 151 -9.88 -6.83 -6.42
C THR A 151 -8.67 -7.63 -5.96
N PHE A 152 -7.89 -7.11 -5.01
CA PHE A 152 -6.69 -7.76 -4.46
C PHE A 152 -6.94 -8.53 -3.16
N THR A 153 -8.07 -8.28 -2.48
CA THR A 153 -8.33 -8.80 -1.12
C THR A 153 -9.51 -9.75 -1.00
N LYS A 154 -10.37 -9.87 -2.01
CA LYS A 154 -11.43 -10.90 -2.13
C LYS A 154 -10.85 -12.23 -2.56
#